data_AF-A0A7V3CT43-F1
#
_entry.id   AF-A0A7V3CT43-F1
#
_cell.length_a   1.000
_cell.length_b   1.000
_cell.length_c   1.000
_cell.angle_alpha   90.00
_cell.angle_beta   90.00
_cell.angle_gamma   90.00
#
_symmetry.space_group_name_H-M   'P 1'
#
loop_
_entity.id
_entity.type
_entity.pdbx_description
1 polymer ?
#
loop_
_entity_poly.entity_id
_entity_poly.type
_entity_poly.pdbx_seq_one_letter_code
_entity_poly.pdbx_strand_id
1 'polypeptide(L)'
;MLVFFIYKNQCFGILRDDVLNKRFYLAAFTVKVSGLLFFYLVYTKLYGTVLYSDTYDYYRDSKVIFSIAQWDLGEFFKVMFGLQDDGPETQLFQNYLRLTSVWDESKDEILYNDNRLMLRFHALVHFISFGNYYVHALVCSFMGFLGINWIYKSFKHLFKGKEILLFSLWLLFPGLWFWSSAFLKEGPALFLMGMLCISFYRLIALNQITIKNILMFSVAILLSFLFKQYVMLPLCFFTLLFFVILFRLKPKSFTGIIYFLLITVSMVAMNIFVKVLKDKTIIEVLADRQRNFLDMSEGGLFLLDSTKFVRLPYDTTLIRSAGKINNDTAIVTIRKGANYMYWEHSHQKDTLYCKSNADTLSLYKLFYVIRKAKATLPMQLQDGSL
;
A
#
# COMPACT_ATOMS: atom_id res chain seq x y z
N MET A 1 3.47 2.69 -28.02
CA MET A 1 2.31 1.78 -28.05
C MET A 1 1.07 2.36 -27.37
N LEU A 2 1.09 2.71 -26.07
CA LEU A 2 -0.11 3.23 -25.37
C LEU A 2 -0.68 4.55 -25.93
N VAL A 3 0.20 5.51 -26.27
CA VAL A 3 -0.16 6.76 -26.96
C VAL A 3 -0.94 6.48 -28.25
N PHE A 4 -0.50 5.50 -29.03
CA PHE A 4 -1.17 5.08 -30.26
C PHE A 4 -2.55 4.44 -29.97
N PHE A 5 -2.66 3.60 -28.93
CA PHE A 5 -3.96 3.02 -28.53
C PHE A 5 -4.97 4.07 -28.08
N ILE A 6 -4.53 5.10 -27.36
CA ILE A 6 -5.37 6.22 -26.92
C ILE A 6 -5.82 7.04 -28.13
N TYR A 7 -4.88 7.43 -29.00
CA TYR A 7 -5.16 8.31 -30.12
C TYR A 7 -5.99 7.65 -31.23
N LYS A 8 -5.61 6.43 -31.67
CA LYS A 8 -6.27 5.78 -32.81
C LYS A 8 -7.59 5.12 -32.40
N ASN A 9 -7.57 4.32 -31.34
CA ASN A 9 -8.68 3.44 -30.97
C ASN A 9 -9.45 3.87 -29.71
N GLN A 10 -9.06 4.98 -29.06
CA GLN A 10 -9.65 5.40 -27.78
C GLN A 10 -9.73 4.25 -26.76
N CYS A 11 -8.71 3.38 -26.78
CA CYS A 11 -8.69 2.12 -26.01
C CYS A 11 -9.96 1.28 -26.21
N PHE A 12 -10.25 0.86 -27.45
CA PHE A 12 -11.45 0.09 -27.81
C PHE A 12 -12.76 0.80 -27.43
N GLY A 13 -12.78 2.13 -27.57
CA GLY A 13 -13.93 2.97 -27.24
C GLY A 13 -14.13 3.24 -25.74
N ILE A 14 -13.28 2.72 -24.84
CA ILE A 14 -13.36 2.99 -23.40
C ILE A 14 -13.22 4.49 -23.11
N LEU A 15 -12.41 5.21 -23.89
CA LEU A 15 -12.19 6.65 -23.79
C LEU A 15 -13.11 7.47 -24.71
N ARG A 16 -14.05 6.84 -25.41
CA ARG A 16 -15.00 7.59 -26.25
C ARG A 16 -15.93 8.40 -25.36
N ASP A 17 -16.02 9.69 -25.61
CA ASP A 17 -16.85 10.63 -24.86
C ASP A 17 -17.34 11.74 -25.80
N ASP A 18 -18.49 12.32 -25.47
CA ASP A 18 -19.12 13.41 -26.20
C ASP A 18 -18.48 14.77 -25.90
N VAL A 19 -17.97 14.97 -24.68
CA VAL A 19 -17.36 16.23 -24.24
C VAL A 19 -15.83 16.18 -24.40
N LEU A 20 -15.20 15.10 -23.93
CA LEU A 20 -13.74 14.97 -23.95
C LEU A 20 -13.26 14.34 -25.26
N ASN A 21 -12.50 15.11 -26.05
CA ASN A 21 -11.97 14.64 -27.34
C ASN A 21 -10.67 13.81 -27.19
N LYS A 22 -10.23 13.19 -28.30
CA LYS A 22 -9.02 12.34 -28.34
C LYS A 22 -7.74 13.09 -27.94
N ARG A 23 -7.62 14.37 -28.31
CA ARG A 23 -6.45 15.20 -27.99
C ARG A 23 -6.38 15.49 -26.50
N PHE A 24 -7.53 15.71 -25.85
CA PHE A 24 -7.62 15.87 -24.41
C PHE A 24 -7.12 14.62 -23.68
N TYR A 25 -7.62 13.44 -24.03
CA TYR A 25 -7.16 12.19 -23.39
C TYR A 25 -5.66 11.95 -23.60
N LEU A 26 -5.12 12.30 -24.76
CA LEU A 26 -3.68 12.18 -25.01
C LEU A 26 -2.87 13.14 -24.13
N ALA A 27 -3.27 14.41 -24.05
CA ALA A 27 -2.64 15.40 -23.18
C ALA A 27 -2.74 14.98 -21.71
N ALA A 28 -3.93 14.56 -21.28
CA ALA A 28 -4.19 14.09 -19.93
C ALA A 28 -3.33 12.86 -19.56
N PHE A 29 -3.18 11.89 -20.46
CA PHE A 29 -2.30 10.75 -20.21
C PHE A 29 -0.82 11.15 -20.19
N THR A 30 -0.41 12.12 -21.00
CA THR A 30 0.96 12.65 -20.96
C THR A 30 1.26 13.32 -19.62
N VAL A 31 0.32 14.14 -19.14
CA VAL A 31 0.38 14.72 -17.79
C VAL A 31 0.38 13.62 -16.73
N LYS A 32 -0.42 12.55 -16.88
CA LYS A 32 -0.40 11.43 -15.95
C LYS A 32 0.99 10.80 -15.86
N VAL A 33 1.63 10.53 -17.01
CA VAL A 33 2.95 9.89 -17.07
C VAL A 33 4.05 10.80 -16.55
N SER A 34 3.94 12.13 -16.63
CA SER A 34 4.96 13.02 -16.05
C SER A 34 5.07 12.88 -14.52
N GLY A 35 4.04 12.36 -13.85
CA GLY A 35 4.10 11.99 -12.43
C GLY A 35 5.15 10.91 -12.13
N LEU A 36 5.39 9.98 -13.07
CA LEU A 36 6.44 8.96 -12.94
C LEU A 36 7.84 9.60 -12.94
N LEU A 37 8.08 10.56 -13.85
CA LEU A 37 9.34 11.29 -13.90
C LEU A 37 9.57 12.06 -12.60
N PHE A 38 8.54 12.75 -12.12
CA PHE A 38 8.64 13.50 -10.87
C PHE A 38 8.85 12.58 -9.67
N PHE A 39 8.17 11.43 -9.61
CA PHE A 39 8.42 10.40 -8.59
C PHE A 39 9.88 9.96 -8.56
N TYR A 40 10.45 9.61 -9.73
CA TYR A 40 11.83 9.19 -9.83
C TYR A 40 12.82 10.29 -9.38
N LEU A 41 12.59 11.54 -9.79
CA LEU A 41 13.43 12.68 -9.40
C LEU A 41 13.39 12.92 -7.89
N VAL A 42 12.19 12.90 -7.29
CA VAL A 42 12.02 13.08 -5.84
C VAL A 42 12.71 11.96 -5.08
N TYR A 43 12.48 10.70 -5.47
CA TYR A 43 13.06 9.57 -4.77
C TYR A 43 14.59 9.53 -4.89
N THR A 44 15.13 9.80 -6.06
CA THR A 44 16.58 9.85 -6.27
C THR A 44 17.22 11.01 -5.49
N LYS A 45 16.57 12.18 -5.44
CA LYS A 45 17.11 13.34 -4.73
C LYS A 45 17.02 13.21 -3.21
N LEU A 46 15.95 12.62 -2.68
CA LEU A 46 15.72 12.50 -1.24
C LEU A 46 16.34 11.24 -0.63
N TYR A 47 16.33 10.12 -1.35
CA TYR A 47 16.76 8.81 -0.85
C TYR A 47 18.00 8.26 -1.57
N GLY A 48 18.57 9.00 -2.54
CA GLY A 48 19.75 8.61 -3.31
C GLY A 48 19.47 7.56 -4.40
N THR A 49 18.47 6.69 -4.21
CA THR A 49 18.09 5.66 -5.18
C THR A 49 16.66 5.16 -4.95
N VAL A 50 16.06 4.59 -6.00
CA VAL A 50 14.78 3.88 -5.93
C VAL A 50 14.98 2.41 -5.48
N LEU A 51 16.22 1.90 -5.53
CA LEU A 51 16.53 0.49 -5.24
C LEU A 51 16.22 0.05 -3.80
N TYR A 52 16.25 0.97 -2.84
CA TYR A 52 15.92 0.70 -1.43
C TYR A 52 14.48 1.11 -1.08
N SER A 53 13.63 1.33 -2.07
CA SER A 53 12.22 1.64 -1.85
C SER A 53 11.37 0.37 -1.94
N ASP A 54 10.24 0.37 -1.24
CA ASP A 54 9.23 -0.68 -1.32
C ASP A 54 8.86 -1.01 -2.77
N THR A 55 8.86 0.00 -3.65
CA THR A 55 8.57 -0.18 -5.09
C THR A 55 9.53 -1.16 -5.75
N TYR A 56 10.80 -1.14 -5.36
CA TYR A 56 11.80 -2.02 -5.93
C TYR A 56 11.69 -3.43 -5.34
N ASP A 57 11.33 -3.57 -4.07
CA ASP A 57 11.11 -4.89 -3.46
C ASP A 57 9.95 -5.63 -4.13
N TYR A 58 8.82 -4.96 -4.37
CA TYR A 58 7.73 -5.56 -5.17
C TYR A 58 8.17 -5.92 -6.60
N TYR A 59 9.01 -5.10 -7.23
CA TYR A 59 9.52 -5.38 -8.57
C TYR A 59 10.44 -6.61 -8.59
N ARG A 60 11.39 -6.67 -7.65
CA ARG A 60 12.34 -7.78 -7.47
C ARG A 60 11.59 -9.07 -7.16
N ASP A 61 10.69 -9.05 -6.18
CA ASP A 61 9.95 -10.23 -5.75
C ASP A 61 8.99 -10.71 -6.84
N SER A 62 8.31 -9.81 -7.55
CA SER A 62 7.46 -10.22 -8.69
C SER A 62 8.26 -10.86 -9.82
N LYS A 63 9.54 -10.50 -9.97
CA LYS A 63 10.46 -11.17 -10.92
C LYS A 63 10.81 -12.58 -10.46
N VAL A 64 10.99 -12.80 -9.15
CA VAL A 64 11.16 -14.15 -8.58
C VAL A 64 9.91 -14.99 -8.84
N ILE A 65 8.72 -14.44 -8.59
CA ILE A 65 7.46 -15.14 -8.89
C ILE A 65 7.33 -15.43 -10.40
N PHE A 66 7.72 -14.50 -11.27
CA PHE A 66 7.74 -14.74 -12.71
C PHE A 66 8.69 -15.86 -13.13
N SER A 67 9.84 -16.01 -12.46
CA SER A 67 10.80 -17.09 -12.78
C SER A 67 10.25 -18.50 -12.54
N ILE A 68 9.21 -18.65 -11.71
CA ILE A 68 8.48 -19.91 -11.55
C ILE A 68 7.89 -20.36 -12.89
N ALA A 69 7.42 -19.43 -13.73
CA ALA A 69 6.89 -19.74 -15.06
C ALA A 69 7.96 -20.35 -15.99
N GLN A 70 9.24 -20.03 -15.76
CA GLN A 70 10.35 -20.57 -16.53
C GLN A 70 10.73 -21.99 -16.06
N TRP A 71 10.44 -22.31 -14.80
CA TRP A 71 10.66 -23.63 -14.23
C TRP A 71 9.50 -24.57 -14.52
N ASP A 72 8.28 -24.18 -14.15
CA ASP A 72 7.06 -24.95 -14.36
C ASP A 72 5.85 -24.01 -14.51
N LEU A 73 5.26 -23.99 -15.71
CA LEU A 73 4.08 -23.18 -16.01
C LEU A 73 2.86 -23.58 -15.18
N GLY A 74 2.70 -24.87 -14.88
CA GLY A 74 1.60 -25.39 -14.06
C GLY A 74 1.70 -24.90 -12.62
N GLU A 75 2.89 -24.97 -12.02
CA GLU A 75 3.13 -24.38 -10.69
C GLU A 75 2.95 -22.87 -10.70
N PHE A 76 3.41 -22.17 -11.74
CA PHE A 76 3.15 -20.75 -11.88
C PHE A 76 1.64 -20.42 -11.87
N PHE A 77 0.82 -21.17 -12.59
CA PHE A 77 -0.64 -20.97 -12.55
C PHE A 77 -1.23 -21.26 -11.17
N LYS A 78 -0.77 -22.31 -10.48
CA LYS A 78 -1.19 -22.56 -9.08
C LYS A 78 -0.87 -21.35 -8.20
N VAL A 79 0.32 -20.77 -8.33
CA VAL A 79 0.74 -19.56 -7.60
C VAL A 79 -0.14 -18.36 -7.94
N MET A 80 -0.53 -18.18 -9.22
CA MET A 80 -1.42 -17.08 -9.64
C MET A 80 -2.82 -17.19 -9.01
N PHE A 81 -3.35 -18.41 -8.87
CA PHE A 81 -4.70 -18.64 -8.34
C PHE A 81 -4.74 -18.88 -6.83
N GLY A 82 -3.60 -19.05 -6.15
CA GLY A 82 -3.60 -19.38 -4.72
C GLY A 82 -3.80 -20.85 -4.43
N LEU A 83 -3.49 -21.73 -5.38
CA LEU A 83 -3.64 -23.18 -5.29
C LEU A 83 -2.29 -23.90 -5.08
N GLN A 84 -1.23 -23.14 -4.81
CA GLN A 84 0.12 -23.67 -4.64
C GLN A 84 0.36 -24.23 -3.22
N ASP A 85 1.34 -25.12 -3.10
CA ASP A 85 1.82 -25.62 -1.81
C ASP A 85 3.00 -24.77 -1.31
N ASP A 86 2.72 -23.84 -0.39
CA ASP A 86 3.69 -22.94 0.24
C ASP A 86 4.47 -23.60 1.40
N GLY A 87 4.38 -24.93 1.57
CA GLY A 87 5.06 -25.65 2.64
C GLY A 87 6.59 -25.46 2.63
N PRO A 88 7.27 -25.31 3.79
CA PRO A 88 8.71 -25.07 3.83
C PRO A 88 9.54 -26.13 3.11
N GLU A 89 9.06 -27.38 3.06
CA GLU A 89 9.76 -28.49 2.42
C GLU A 89 9.58 -28.55 0.90
N THR A 90 8.73 -27.69 0.31
CA THR A 90 8.45 -27.74 -1.12
C THR A 90 9.58 -27.11 -1.94
N GLN A 91 9.80 -27.64 -3.14
CA GLN A 91 10.75 -27.06 -4.09
C GLN A 91 10.38 -25.62 -4.46
N LEU A 92 9.07 -25.33 -4.51
CA LEU A 92 8.54 -23.99 -4.73
C LEU A 92 9.01 -23.01 -3.65
N PHE A 93 8.86 -23.38 -2.38
CA PHE A 93 9.26 -22.54 -1.26
C PHE A 93 10.78 -22.35 -1.23
N GLN A 94 11.53 -23.46 -1.32
CA GLN A 94 12.98 -23.44 -1.20
C GLN A 94 13.67 -22.71 -2.35
N ASN A 95 13.15 -22.77 -3.58
CA ASN A 95 13.83 -22.14 -4.70
C ASN A 95 13.29 -20.73 -5.03
N TYR A 96 12.07 -20.41 -4.62
CA TYR A 96 11.42 -19.16 -5.02
C TYR A 96 10.85 -18.37 -3.85
N LEU A 97 9.88 -18.91 -3.11
CA LEU A 97 9.12 -18.10 -2.14
C LEU A 97 10.00 -17.58 -0.99
N ARG A 98 10.97 -18.37 -0.52
CA ARG A 98 11.91 -17.93 0.54
C ARG A 98 12.79 -16.75 0.14
N LEU A 99 12.91 -16.47 -1.17
CA LEU A 99 13.71 -15.37 -1.71
C LEU A 99 12.90 -14.06 -1.82
N THR A 100 11.61 -14.11 -1.51
CA THR A 100 10.74 -12.94 -1.50
C THR A 100 10.68 -12.35 -0.09
N SER A 101 10.73 -11.02 0.02
CA SER A 101 10.56 -10.30 1.28
C SER A 101 9.11 -9.88 1.53
N VAL A 102 8.31 -9.71 0.47
CA VAL A 102 6.98 -9.07 0.56
C VAL A 102 5.81 -10.08 0.51
N TRP A 103 6.07 -11.35 0.14
CA TRP A 103 5.03 -12.38 -0.04
C TRP A 103 4.27 -12.75 1.23
N ASP A 104 4.98 -12.80 2.38
CA ASP A 104 4.48 -13.30 3.67
C ASP A 104 4.59 -12.28 4.83
N GLU A 105 4.75 -11.01 4.52
CA GLU A 105 5.01 -9.95 5.51
C GLU A 105 3.89 -9.79 6.56
N SER A 106 2.69 -10.32 6.31
CA SER A 106 1.46 -10.01 7.06
C SER A 106 0.99 -11.13 8.01
N LYS A 107 1.85 -11.69 8.86
CA LYS A 107 1.43 -12.75 9.81
C LYS A 107 0.34 -12.29 10.81
N ASP A 108 0.20 -10.98 11.03
CA ASP A 108 -0.75 -10.38 11.97
C ASP A 108 -1.89 -9.59 11.31
N GLU A 109 -2.05 -9.66 9.98
CA GLU A 109 -3.17 -8.97 9.33
C GLU A 109 -4.47 -9.77 9.49
N ILE A 110 -5.47 -9.13 10.11
CA ILE A 110 -6.84 -9.66 10.31
C ILE A 110 -7.50 -9.98 8.95
N LEU A 111 -7.00 -9.38 7.88
CA LEU A 111 -7.61 -9.40 6.58
C LEU A 111 -6.60 -9.91 5.53
N TYR A 112 -7.08 -10.41 4.38
CA TYR A 112 -6.26 -10.97 3.30
C TYR A 112 -5.03 -10.12 2.91
N ASN A 113 -3.86 -10.77 2.78
CA ASN A 113 -2.61 -10.14 2.35
C ASN A 113 -2.68 -9.68 0.88
N ASP A 114 -2.84 -8.38 0.67
CA ASP A 114 -2.94 -7.79 -0.66
C ASP A 114 -1.59 -7.70 -1.39
N ASN A 115 -0.47 -7.96 -0.71
CA ASN A 115 0.87 -8.03 -1.33
C ASN A 115 0.92 -9.13 -2.39
N ARG A 116 0.38 -10.32 -2.08
CA ARG A 116 0.41 -11.47 -2.98
C ARG A 116 -0.32 -11.18 -4.29
N LEU A 117 -1.46 -10.48 -4.23
CA LEU A 117 -2.18 -10.07 -5.43
C LEU A 117 -1.36 -9.11 -6.29
N MET A 118 -0.66 -8.16 -5.67
CA MET A 118 0.21 -7.22 -6.39
C MET A 118 1.41 -7.92 -7.05
N LEU A 119 2.02 -8.88 -6.35
CA LEU A 119 3.13 -9.69 -6.88
C LEU A 119 2.68 -10.55 -8.07
N ARG A 120 1.52 -11.21 -7.96
CA ARG A 120 0.92 -11.99 -9.06
C ARG A 120 0.63 -11.11 -10.27
N PHE A 121 0.02 -9.94 -10.05
CA PHE A 121 -0.25 -8.99 -11.13
C PHE A 121 1.04 -8.59 -11.86
N HIS A 122 2.10 -8.24 -11.14
CA HIS A 122 3.35 -7.85 -11.77
C HIS A 122 4.14 -9.01 -12.36
N ALA A 123 4.00 -10.23 -11.84
CA ALA A 123 4.55 -11.43 -12.47
C ALA A 123 3.95 -11.62 -13.89
N LEU A 124 2.67 -11.32 -14.08
CA LEU A 124 2.05 -11.32 -15.41
C LEU A 124 2.58 -10.18 -16.30
N VAL A 125 2.87 -9.01 -15.74
CA VAL A 125 3.45 -7.88 -16.50
C VAL A 125 4.87 -8.20 -16.98
N HIS A 126 5.64 -9.04 -16.27
CA HIS A 126 7.00 -9.43 -16.69
C HIS A 126 7.05 -10.09 -18.07
N PHE A 127 5.98 -10.78 -18.51
CA PHE A 127 5.90 -11.35 -19.86
C PHE A 127 6.00 -10.31 -20.98
N ILE A 128 5.62 -9.06 -20.71
CA ILE A 128 5.63 -7.97 -21.69
C ILE A 128 6.60 -6.84 -21.32
N SER A 129 7.20 -6.89 -20.13
CA SER A 129 8.07 -5.81 -19.64
C SER A 129 9.51 -5.93 -20.11
N PHE A 130 9.94 -7.12 -20.56
CA PHE A 130 11.33 -7.42 -20.89
C PHE A 130 12.30 -7.08 -19.74
N GLY A 131 11.84 -7.22 -18.49
CA GLY A 131 12.65 -6.90 -17.31
C GLY A 131 12.91 -5.40 -17.11
N ASN A 132 12.04 -4.53 -17.63
CA ASN A 132 12.12 -3.09 -17.45
C ASN A 132 11.11 -2.58 -16.42
N TYR A 133 11.62 -2.06 -15.29
CA TYR A 133 10.82 -1.47 -14.21
C TYR A 133 9.83 -0.39 -14.69
N TYR A 134 10.26 0.48 -15.60
CA TYR A 134 9.43 1.59 -16.10
C TYR A 134 8.21 1.11 -16.88
N VAL A 135 8.26 -0.07 -17.50
CA VAL A 135 7.09 -0.66 -18.16
C VAL A 135 6.02 -0.98 -17.13
N HIS A 136 6.39 -1.55 -15.99
CA HIS A 136 5.42 -1.83 -14.94
C HIS A 136 4.85 -0.54 -14.34
N ALA A 137 5.70 0.47 -14.11
CA ALA A 137 5.23 1.78 -13.63
C ALA A 137 4.26 2.43 -14.62
N LEU A 138 4.54 2.33 -15.92
CA LEU A 138 3.66 2.82 -16.99
C LEU A 138 2.33 2.06 -17.03
N VAL A 139 2.33 0.74 -16.79
CA VAL A 139 1.10 -0.06 -16.65
C VAL A 139 0.27 0.42 -15.46
N CYS A 140 0.88 0.62 -14.29
CA CYS A 140 0.19 1.16 -13.10
C CYS A 140 -0.39 2.56 -13.37
N SER A 141 0.39 3.43 -14.01
CA SER A 141 -0.04 4.78 -14.41
C SER A 141 -1.24 4.74 -15.37
N PHE A 142 -1.21 3.83 -16.35
CA PHE A 142 -2.30 3.62 -17.29
C PHE A 142 -3.56 3.05 -16.64
N MET A 143 -3.42 2.10 -15.70
CA MET A 143 -4.54 1.63 -14.87
C MET A 143 -5.17 2.79 -14.10
N GLY A 144 -4.37 3.59 -13.41
CA GLY A 144 -4.86 4.78 -12.70
C GLY A 144 -5.59 5.75 -13.63
N PHE A 145 -5.10 5.97 -14.84
CA PHE A 145 -5.76 6.79 -15.86
C PHE A 145 -7.13 6.25 -16.30
N LEU A 146 -7.25 4.94 -16.52
CA LEU A 146 -8.55 4.31 -16.82
C LEU A 146 -9.52 4.44 -15.64
N GLY A 147 -9.01 4.31 -14.41
CA GLY A 147 -9.76 4.58 -13.17
C GLY A 147 -10.37 5.98 -13.15
N ILE A 148 -9.55 7.00 -13.39
CA ILE A 148 -9.99 8.41 -13.47
C ILE A 148 -11.08 8.58 -14.54
N ASN A 149 -10.89 8.00 -15.73
CA ASN A 149 -11.89 8.07 -16.80
C ASN A 149 -13.23 7.43 -16.40
N TRP A 150 -13.22 6.31 -15.67
CA TRP A 150 -14.45 5.68 -15.20
C TRP A 150 -15.12 6.46 -14.07
N ILE A 151 -14.37 7.03 -13.13
CA ILE A 151 -14.90 7.96 -12.13
C ILE A 151 -15.57 9.14 -12.84
N TYR A 152 -14.86 9.78 -13.77
CA TYR A 152 -15.39 10.87 -14.59
C TYR A 152 -16.72 10.47 -15.24
N LYS A 153 -16.78 9.33 -15.93
CA LYS A 153 -17.99 8.88 -16.63
C LYS A 153 -19.16 8.58 -15.68
N SER A 154 -18.88 8.09 -14.48
CA SER A 154 -19.91 7.86 -13.46
C SER A 154 -20.56 9.14 -12.96
N PHE A 155 -19.78 10.23 -12.84
CA PHE A 155 -20.25 11.46 -12.20
C PHE A 155 -20.50 12.62 -13.16
N LYS A 156 -20.08 12.56 -14.43
CA LYS A 156 -20.17 13.70 -15.37
C LYS A 156 -21.57 14.28 -15.51
N HIS A 157 -22.62 13.46 -15.39
CA HIS A 157 -24.02 13.89 -15.48
C HIS A 157 -24.43 14.87 -14.36
N LEU A 158 -23.70 14.89 -13.23
CA LEU A 158 -23.90 15.83 -12.11
C LEU A 158 -23.14 17.15 -12.30
N PHE A 159 -22.18 17.19 -13.22
CA PHE A 159 -21.25 18.31 -13.43
C PHE A 159 -21.35 18.86 -14.85
N LYS A 160 -22.58 19.00 -15.38
CA LYS A 160 -22.82 19.55 -16.72
C LYS A 160 -22.17 20.93 -16.88
N GLY A 161 -21.37 21.12 -17.92
CA GLY A 161 -20.57 22.34 -18.16
C GLY A 161 -19.27 22.45 -17.35
N LYS A 162 -18.99 21.48 -16.47
CA LYS A 162 -17.76 21.40 -15.64
C LYS A 162 -17.06 20.05 -15.79
N GLU A 163 -17.31 19.33 -16.88
CA GLU A 163 -16.81 17.98 -17.15
C GLU A 163 -15.28 17.94 -17.22
N ILE A 164 -14.69 18.93 -17.90
CA ILE A 164 -13.23 19.07 -18.01
C ILE A 164 -12.62 19.32 -16.61
N LEU A 165 -13.27 20.16 -15.79
CA LEU A 165 -12.82 20.44 -14.43
C LEU A 165 -12.90 19.19 -13.55
N LEU A 166 -13.99 18.42 -13.65
CA LEU A 166 -14.15 17.14 -12.95
C LEU A 166 -13.01 16.17 -13.29
N PHE A 167 -12.72 15.97 -14.58
CA PHE A 167 -11.63 15.09 -14.99
C PHE A 167 -10.27 15.61 -14.49
N SER A 168 -10.05 16.92 -14.63
CA SER A 168 -8.78 17.56 -14.27
C SER A 168 -8.50 17.51 -12.77
N LEU A 169 -9.53 17.59 -11.92
CA LEU A 169 -9.40 17.43 -10.47
C LEU A 169 -8.80 16.08 -10.09
N TRP A 170 -9.35 14.99 -10.64
CA TRP A 170 -8.83 13.63 -10.38
C TRP A 170 -7.45 13.38 -11.00
N LEU A 171 -7.14 14.07 -12.10
CA LEU A 171 -5.85 13.94 -12.77
C LEU A 171 -4.73 14.72 -12.06
N LEU A 172 -5.01 15.95 -11.63
CA LEU A 172 -4.01 16.92 -11.20
C LEU A 172 -3.89 17.06 -9.68
N PHE A 173 -4.79 16.46 -8.90
CA PHE A 173 -4.69 16.50 -7.45
C PHE A 173 -3.31 15.95 -7.01
N PRO A 174 -2.42 16.75 -6.39
CA PRO A 174 -0.98 16.44 -6.34
C PRO A 174 -0.66 15.06 -5.78
N GLY A 175 -1.33 14.65 -4.69
CA GLY A 175 -1.13 13.33 -4.09
C GLY A 175 -1.57 12.19 -5.00
N LEU A 176 -2.73 12.31 -5.65
CA LEU A 176 -3.22 11.30 -6.59
C LEU A 176 -2.32 11.24 -7.81
N TRP A 177 -1.99 12.39 -8.39
CA TRP A 177 -1.10 12.49 -9.55
C TRP A 177 0.26 11.85 -9.27
N PHE A 178 0.87 12.15 -8.12
CA PHE A 178 2.17 11.62 -7.73
C PHE A 178 2.14 10.10 -7.46
N TRP A 179 1.33 9.67 -6.49
CA TRP A 179 1.39 8.29 -5.98
C TRP A 179 0.80 7.25 -6.94
N SER A 180 -0.16 7.63 -7.78
CA SER A 180 -0.79 6.69 -8.72
C SER A 180 -0.18 6.72 -10.13
N SER A 181 1.00 7.32 -10.29
CA SER A 181 1.75 7.34 -11.56
C SER A 181 3.03 6.50 -11.55
N ALA A 182 3.44 6.01 -10.38
CA ALA A 182 4.63 5.16 -10.20
C ALA A 182 4.29 3.66 -10.06
N PHE A 183 5.31 2.82 -9.91
CA PHE A 183 5.17 1.41 -9.56
C PHE A 183 4.72 1.27 -8.11
N LEU A 184 3.43 1.50 -7.87
CA LEU A 184 2.82 1.49 -6.55
C LEU A 184 1.41 0.91 -6.63
N LYS A 185 0.91 0.44 -5.49
CA LYS A 185 -0.46 -0.07 -5.35
C LYS A 185 -1.55 0.98 -5.66
N GLU A 186 -1.23 2.27 -5.61
CA GLU A 186 -2.24 3.34 -5.78
C GLU A 186 -2.79 3.46 -7.21
N GLY A 187 -1.99 3.16 -8.24
CA GLY A 187 -2.47 3.11 -9.63
C GLY A 187 -3.57 2.05 -9.82
N PRO A 188 -3.28 0.78 -9.48
CA PRO A 188 -4.28 -0.29 -9.46
C PRO A 188 -5.47 -0.02 -8.51
N ALA A 189 -5.25 0.62 -7.35
CA ALA A 189 -6.35 0.99 -6.44
C ALA A 189 -7.32 1.98 -7.09
N LEU A 190 -6.78 3.01 -7.76
CA LEU A 190 -7.57 4.02 -8.45
C LEU A 190 -8.33 3.42 -9.65
N PHE A 191 -7.73 2.45 -10.34
CA PHE A 191 -8.40 1.66 -11.37
C PHE A 191 -9.61 0.90 -10.84
N LEU A 192 -9.43 0.17 -9.73
CA LEU A 192 -10.48 -0.59 -9.08
C LEU A 192 -11.61 0.32 -8.57
N MET A 193 -11.26 1.44 -7.96
CA MET A 193 -12.22 2.48 -7.55
C MET A 193 -13.06 2.96 -8.75
N GLY A 194 -12.42 3.30 -9.87
CA GLY A 194 -13.14 3.70 -11.07
C GLY A 194 -14.05 2.59 -11.61
N MET A 195 -13.56 1.35 -11.62
CA MET A 195 -14.34 0.18 -12.07
C MET A 195 -15.59 -0.03 -11.21
N LEU A 196 -15.47 0.11 -9.88
CA LEU A 196 -16.61 0.06 -8.96
C LEU A 196 -17.63 1.15 -9.27
N CYS A 197 -17.18 2.41 -9.35
CA CYS A 197 -18.07 3.55 -9.61
C CYS A 197 -18.84 3.38 -10.92
N ILE A 198 -18.19 2.94 -12.00
CA ILE A 198 -18.85 2.79 -13.30
C ILE A 198 -19.77 1.56 -13.36
N SER A 199 -19.42 0.49 -12.64
CA SER A 199 -20.27 -0.69 -12.51
C SER A 199 -21.57 -0.35 -11.79
N PHE A 200 -21.49 0.30 -10.62
CA PHE A 200 -22.66 0.73 -9.86
C PHE A 200 -23.51 1.72 -10.66
N TYR A 201 -22.89 2.71 -11.30
CA TYR A 201 -23.62 3.67 -12.14
C TYR A 201 -24.40 2.96 -13.26
N ARG A 202 -23.77 2.06 -14.02
CA ARG A 202 -24.45 1.37 -15.13
C ARG A 202 -25.58 0.46 -14.66
N LEU A 203 -25.40 -0.27 -13.56
CA LEU A 203 -26.41 -1.21 -13.06
C LEU A 203 -27.55 -0.49 -12.33
N ILE A 204 -27.24 0.47 -11.46
CA ILE A 204 -28.24 1.10 -10.59
C ILE A 204 -28.92 2.27 -11.29
N ALA A 205 -28.14 3.18 -11.87
CA ALA A 205 -28.63 4.43 -12.43
C ALA A 205 -29.15 4.27 -13.86
N LEU A 206 -28.41 3.56 -14.71
CA LEU A 206 -28.79 3.35 -16.12
C LEU A 206 -29.59 2.07 -16.36
N ASN A 207 -29.70 1.18 -15.35
CA ASN A 207 -30.37 -0.12 -15.45
C ASN A 207 -29.86 -1.01 -16.61
N GLN A 208 -28.58 -0.90 -16.97
CA GLN A 208 -27.95 -1.61 -18.08
C GLN A 208 -27.44 -2.99 -17.66
N ILE A 209 -28.37 -3.93 -17.45
CA ILE A 209 -28.07 -5.31 -17.05
C ILE A 209 -27.62 -6.11 -18.28
N THR A 210 -26.36 -5.96 -18.65
CA THR A 210 -25.72 -6.72 -19.74
C THR A 210 -24.65 -7.64 -19.16
N ILE A 211 -24.36 -8.77 -19.81
CA ILE A 211 -23.34 -9.72 -19.33
C ILE A 211 -21.98 -9.06 -19.09
N LYS A 212 -21.59 -8.12 -19.97
CA LYS A 212 -20.37 -7.32 -19.82
C LYS A 212 -20.37 -6.50 -18.53
N ASN A 213 -21.48 -5.83 -18.21
CA ASN A 213 -21.58 -5.00 -17.02
C ASN A 213 -21.67 -5.85 -15.75
N ILE A 214 -22.34 -7.01 -15.80
CA ILE A 214 -22.38 -7.97 -14.70
C ILE A 214 -20.97 -8.51 -14.42
N LEU A 215 -20.25 -8.96 -15.45
CA LEU A 215 -18.88 -9.47 -15.30
C LEU A 215 -17.95 -8.39 -14.73
N MET A 216 -18.01 -7.16 -15.25
CA MET A 216 -17.23 -6.04 -14.74
C MET A 216 -17.55 -5.74 -13.27
N PHE A 217 -18.84 -5.79 -12.89
CA PHE A 217 -19.28 -5.63 -11.51
C PHE A 217 -18.77 -6.76 -10.62
N SER A 218 -18.95 -8.02 -11.01
CA SER A 218 -18.47 -9.19 -10.26
C SER A 218 -16.96 -9.16 -10.04
N VAL A 219 -16.18 -8.81 -11.06
CA VAL A 219 -14.73 -8.63 -10.96
C VAL A 219 -14.39 -7.49 -10.01
N ALA A 220 -15.06 -6.34 -10.11
CA ALA A 220 -14.81 -5.20 -9.22
C ALA A 220 -15.10 -5.54 -7.75
N ILE A 221 -16.20 -6.25 -7.47
CA ILE A 221 -16.53 -6.70 -6.12
C ILE A 221 -15.49 -7.70 -5.62
N LEU A 222 -15.16 -8.74 -6.40
CA LEU A 222 -14.17 -9.73 -6.03
C LEU A 222 -12.82 -9.09 -5.68
N LEU A 223 -12.31 -8.22 -6.55
CA LEU A 223 -11.05 -7.52 -6.33
C LEU A 223 -11.09 -6.58 -5.11
N SER A 224 -12.27 -6.05 -4.75
CA SER A 224 -12.41 -5.21 -3.55
C SER A 224 -12.21 -5.98 -2.24
N PHE A 225 -12.50 -7.29 -2.25
CA PHE A 225 -12.20 -8.18 -1.12
C PHE A 225 -10.72 -8.61 -1.08
N LEU A 226 -10.02 -8.56 -2.22
CA LEU A 226 -8.63 -9.05 -2.33
C LEU A 226 -7.58 -7.94 -2.27
N PHE A 227 -7.94 -6.71 -2.63
CA PHE A 227 -6.98 -5.61 -2.78
C PHE A 227 -7.31 -4.43 -1.87
N LYS A 228 -6.38 -4.03 -0.99
CA LYS A 228 -6.57 -2.92 -0.03
C LYS A 228 -7.97 -2.88 0.58
N GLN A 229 -8.44 -4.03 1.07
CA GLN A 229 -9.84 -4.22 1.47
C GLN A 229 -10.31 -3.25 2.57
N TYR A 230 -9.41 -2.78 3.43
CA TYR A 230 -9.71 -1.75 4.43
C TYR A 230 -10.12 -0.40 3.81
N VAL A 231 -9.74 -0.14 2.55
CA VAL A 231 -10.20 1.01 1.75
C VAL A 231 -11.33 0.61 0.82
N MET A 232 -11.18 -0.50 0.10
CA MET A 232 -12.07 -0.88 -0.98
C MET A 232 -13.46 -1.33 -0.50
N LEU A 233 -13.57 -2.03 0.64
CA LEU A 233 -14.87 -2.47 1.16
C LEU A 233 -15.73 -1.31 1.65
N PRO A 234 -15.23 -0.37 2.48
CA PRO A 234 -15.98 0.85 2.80
C PRO A 234 -16.35 1.64 1.55
N LEU A 235 -15.42 1.80 0.62
CA LEU A 235 -15.66 2.53 -0.63
C LEU A 235 -16.77 1.88 -1.46
N CYS A 236 -16.77 0.55 -1.58
CA CYS A 236 -17.81 -0.21 -2.27
C CYS A 236 -19.18 0.04 -1.61
N PHE A 237 -19.27 -0.08 -0.29
CA PHE A 237 -20.51 0.14 0.46
C PHE A 237 -21.04 1.57 0.31
N PHE A 238 -20.19 2.59 0.48
CA PHE A 238 -20.60 3.99 0.38
C PHE A 238 -20.94 4.41 -1.05
N THR A 239 -20.27 3.84 -2.06
CA THR A 239 -20.60 4.07 -3.47
C THR A 239 -21.95 3.45 -3.82
N LEU A 240 -22.23 2.24 -3.33
CA LEU A 240 -23.54 1.59 -3.46
C LEU A 240 -24.65 2.47 -2.87
N LEU A 241 -24.50 2.87 -1.59
CA LEU A 241 -25.48 3.73 -0.92
C LEU A 241 -25.74 5.03 -1.69
N PHE A 242 -24.66 5.68 -2.16
CA PHE A 242 -24.77 6.91 -2.93
C PHE A 242 -25.66 6.73 -4.18
N PHE A 243 -25.38 5.72 -5.01
CA PHE A 243 -26.15 5.51 -6.24
C PHE A 243 -27.59 5.06 -5.97
N VAL A 244 -27.83 4.25 -4.92
CA VAL A 244 -29.18 3.85 -4.52
C VAL A 244 -30.01 5.05 -4.08
N ILE A 245 -29.47 5.91 -3.22
CA ILE A 245 -30.20 7.09 -2.73
C ILE A 245 -30.51 8.03 -3.90
N LEU A 246 -29.50 8.33 -4.71
CA LEU A 246 -29.63 9.30 -5.79
C LEU A 246 -30.62 8.86 -6.89
N PHE A 247 -30.60 7.58 -7.27
CA PHE A 247 -31.36 7.10 -8.43
C PHE A 247 -32.59 6.27 -8.11
N ARG A 248 -32.64 5.59 -6.96
CA ARG A 248 -33.78 4.74 -6.57
C ARG A 248 -34.69 5.44 -5.57
N LEU A 249 -34.13 6.07 -4.53
CA LEU A 249 -34.93 6.76 -3.50
C LEU A 249 -35.36 8.18 -3.93
N LYS A 250 -34.52 8.89 -4.70
CA LYS A 250 -34.78 10.23 -5.25
C LYS A 250 -35.30 11.29 -4.24
N PRO A 251 -34.73 11.44 -3.03
CA PRO A 251 -35.16 12.47 -2.10
C PRO A 251 -34.67 13.86 -2.55
N LYS A 252 -35.49 14.58 -3.33
CA LYS A 252 -35.11 15.82 -4.05
C LYS A 252 -34.33 16.84 -3.21
N SER A 253 -34.79 17.18 -2.00
CA SER A 253 -34.16 18.24 -1.18
C SER A 253 -33.27 17.71 -0.06
N PHE A 254 -33.34 16.43 0.29
CA PHE A 254 -32.67 15.86 1.46
C PHE A 254 -31.63 14.78 1.12
N THR A 255 -31.28 14.60 -0.16
CA THR A 255 -30.31 13.58 -0.61
C THR A 255 -29.00 13.63 0.18
N GLY A 256 -28.40 14.81 0.34
CA GLY A 256 -27.15 14.96 1.09
C GLY A 256 -27.29 14.60 2.57
N ILE A 257 -28.39 15.03 3.20
CA ILE A 257 -28.66 14.77 4.63
C ILE A 257 -28.90 13.28 4.86
N ILE A 258 -29.70 12.62 4.01
CA ILE A 258 -29.98 11.18 4.10
C ILE A 258 -28.69 10.38 3.89
N TYR A 259 -27.85 10.76 2.93
CA TYR A 259 -26.56 10.11 2.70
C TYR A 259 -25.64 10.25 3.91
N PHE A 260 -25.52 11.47 4.46
CA PHE A 260 -24.71 11.73 5.65
C PHE A 260 -25.20 10.94 6.88
N LEU A 261 -26.53 10.89 7.10
CA LEU A 261 -27.13 10.14 8.18
C LEU A 261 -26.84 8.65 8.04
N LEU A 262 -27.02 8.08 6.85
CA LEU A 262 -26.77 6.65 6.59
C LEU A 262 -25.29 6.29 6.77
N ILE A 263 -24.37 7.14 6.31
CA ILE A 263 -22.94 6.95 6.57
C ILE A 263 -22.70 6.92 8.08
N THR A 264 -23.20 7.92 8.80
CA THR A 264 -23.00 8.03 10.26
C THR A 264 -23.55 6.79 10.99
N VAL A 265 -24.77 6.37 10.68
CA VAL A 265 -25.39 5.17 11.26
C VAL A 265 -24.56 3.92 10.92
N SER A 266 -24.09 3.78 9.68
CA SER A 266 -23.27 2.63 9.28
C SER A 266 -21.91 2.60 9.99
N MET A 267 -21.26 3.75 10.22
CA MET A 267 -20.01 3.82 10.97
C MET A 267 -20.20 3.47 12.44
N VAL A 268 -21.31 3.92 13.06
CA VAL A 268 -21.67 3.56 14.44
C VAL A 268 -21.95 2.05 14.54
N ALA A 269 -22.72 1.50 13.62
CA ALA A 269 -23.00 0.06 13.56
C ALA A 269 -21.72 -0.76 13.38
N MET A 270 -20.80 -0.33 12.52
CA MET A 270 -19.50 -0.97 12.33
C MET A 270 -18.65 -0.92 13.61
N ASN A 271 -18.64 0.22 14.32
CA ASN A 271 -17.91 0.34 15.59
C ASN A 271 -18.48 -0.60 16.67
N ILE A 272 -19.81 -0.72 16.77
CA ILE A 272 -20.46 -1.67 17.69
C ILE A 272 -20.11 -3.10 17.30
N PHE A 273 -20.16 -3.43 16.01
CA PHE A 273 -19.82 -4.75 15.50
C PHE A 273 -18.38 -5.16 15.83
N VAL A 274 -17.41 -4.26 15.61
CA VAL A 274 -16.00 -4.50 15.98
C VAL A 274 -15.84 -4.67 17.48
N LYS A 275 -16.53 -3.85 18.29
CA LYS A 275 -16.51 -3.97 19.75
C LYS A 275 -17.00 -5.34 20.23
N VAL A 276 -18.11 -5.83 19.67
CA VAL A 276 -18.68 -7.15 20.02
C VAL A 276 -17.75 -8.29 19.61
N LEU A 277 -17.06 -8.17 18.47
CA LEU A 277 -16.19 -9.24 17.96
C LEU A 277 -14.78 -9.28 18.57
N LYS A 278 -14.26 -8.14 19.03
CA LYS A 278 -12.83 -7.99 19.35
C LYS A 278 -12.58 -7.37 20.73
N ASP A 279 -13.63 -7.09 21.49
CA ASP A 279 -13.57 -6.38 22.78
C ASP A 279 -12.80 -5.04 22.71
N LYS A 280 -12.65 -4.49 21.51
CA LYS A 280 -11.97 -3.22 21.23
C LYS A 280 -12.84 -2.36 20.33
N THR A 281 -12.89 -1.06 20.61
CA THR A 281 -13.55 -0.10 19.71
C THR A 281 -12.66 0.26 18.51
N ILE A 282 -13.24 0.74 17.42
CA ILE A 282 -12.46 1.25 16.27
C ILE A 282 -11.55 2.40 16.72
N ILE A 283 -12.00 3.22 17.67
CA ILE A 283 -11.24 4.35 18.22
C ILE A 283 -9.99 3.84 18.96
N GLU A 284 -10.12 2.79 19.77
CA GLU A 284 -8.97 2.16 20.44
C GLU A 284 -7.99 1.55 19.44
N VAL A 285 -8.48 0.85 18.41
CA VAL A 285 -7.62 0.28 17.36
C VAL A 285 -6.84 1.38 16.62
N LEU A 286 -7.49 2.51 16.32
CA LEU A 286 -6.84 3.66 15.71
C LEU A 286 -5.81 4.30 16.66
N ALA A 287 -6.15 4.44 17.94
CA ALA A 287 -5.25 4.98 18.95
C ALA A 287 -4.02 4.10 19.19
N ASP A 288 -4.19 2.76 19.13
CA ASP A 288 -3.10 1.78 19.20
C ASP A 288 -2.20 1.91 17.96
N ARG A 289 -2.78 1.97 16.75
CA ARG A 289 -2.03 2.17 15.49
C ARG A 289 -1.26 3.49 15.49
N GLN A 290 -1.87 4.57 15.96
CA GLN A 290 -1.23 5.88 16.06
C GLN A 290 -0.09 5.86 17.08
N ARG A 291 -0.28 5.25 18.25
CA ARG A 291 0.80 5.07 19.25
C ARG A 291 1.96 4.27 18.67
N ASN A 292 1.70 3.15 18.03
CA ASN A 292 2.74 2.36 17.37
C ASN A 292 3.51 3.17 16.32
N PHE A 293 2.82 3.99 15.53
CA PHE A 293 3.46 4.85 14.53
C PHE A 293 4.31 5.95 15.17
N LEU A 294 3.81 6.60 16.24
CA LEU A 294 4.57 7.58 17.01
C LEU A 294 5.80 6.94 17.65
N ASP A 295 5.66 5.77 18.26
CA ASP A 295 6.75 5.03 18.87
C ASP A 295 7.82 4.64 17.83
N MET A 296 7.42 4.22 16.63
CA MET A 296 8.35 3.98 15.52
C MET A 296 9.06 5.27 15.09
N SER A 297 8.37 6.41 15.11
CA SER A 297 8.94 7.70 14.77
C SER A 297 9.96 8.21 15.78
N GLU A 298 9.90 7.78 17.04
CA GLU A 298 10.88 8.18 18.05
C GLU A 298 12.26 7.53 17.86
N GLY A 299 12.33 6.44 17.10
CA GLY A 299 13.55 5.67 16.90
C GLY A 299 13.97 4.88 18.15
N GLY A 300 15.26 4.60 18.26
CA GLY A 300 15.84 3.94 19.43
C GLY A 300 17.22 3.34 19.20
N LEU A 301 17.88 2.99 20.31
CA LEU A 301 19.08 2.17 20.31
C LEU A 301 18.68 0.72 20.57
N PHE A 302 19.07 -0.18 19.68
CA PHE A 302 18.72 -1.60 19.77
C PHE A 302 19.96 -2.41 20.15
N LEU A 303 19.88 -3.06 21.30
CA LEU A 303 20.96 -3.75 21.96
C LEU A 303 20.64 -5.24 22.07
N LEU A 304 21.65 -6.08 21.88
CA LEU A 304 21.52 -7.53 21.92
C LEU A 304 22.51 -8.12 22.93
N ASP A 305 22.00 -8.93 23.84
CA ASP A 305 22.78 -9.79 24.74
C ASP A 305 22.46 -11.27 24.46
N SER A 306 23.15 -12.21 25.11
CA SER A 306 22.88 -13.65 25.03
C SER A 306 21.53 -14.05 25.57
N THR A 307 20.89 -13.22 26.40
CA THR A 307 19.60 -13.52 27.06
C THR A 307 18.43 -12.67 26.57
N LYS A 308 18.70 -11.43 26.15
CA LYS A 308 17.65 -10.44 25.86
C LYS A 308 18.00 -9.51 24.71
N PHE A 309 16.95 -9.01 24.07
CA PHE A 309 16.96 -7.90 23.13
C PHE A 309 16.39 -6.66 23.81
N VAL A 310 17.08 -5.53 23.75
CA VAL A 310 16.73 -4.31 24.49
C VAL A 310 16.56 -3.14 23.53
N ARG A 311 15.50 -2.37 23.72
CA ARG A 311 15.25 -1.08 23.05
C ARG A 311 15.32 0.06 24.06
N LEU A 312 16.30 0.93 23.87
CA LEU A 312 16.41 2.22 24.57
C LEU A 312 15.84 3.35 23.72
N PRO A 313 15.40 4.46 24.33
CA PRO A 313 15.14 5.71 23.63
C PRO A 313 16.35 6.12 22.77
N TYR A 314 16.11 6.94 21.74
CA TYR A 314 17.18 7.50 20.90
C TYR A 314 17.97 8.57 21.67
N ASP A 315 18.78 8.14 22.63
CA ASP A 315 19.65 8.96 23.46
C ASP A 315 20.94 8.19 23.77
N THR A 316 22.04 8.59 23.11
CA THR A 316 23.35 7.96 23.27
C THR A 316 23.97 8.17 24.63
N THR A 317 23.46 9.11 25.43
CA THR A 317 23.94 9.31 26.81
C THR A 317 23.54 8.17 27.73
N LEU A 318 22.55 7.34 27.35
CA LEU A 318 22.07 6.21 28.14
C LEU A 318 22.99 4.98 28.07
N ILE A 319 23.94 4.97 27.14
CA ILE A 319 24.91 3.88 26.96
C ILE A 319 26.33 4.35 27.30
N ARG A 320 27.19 3.40 27.65
CA ARG A 320 28.65 3.59 27.79
C ARG A 320 29.36 2.56 26.95
N SER A 321 30.42 2.95 26.25
CA SER A 321 31.23 1.98 25.51
C SER A 321 32.03 1.11 26.48
N ALA A 322 32.00 -0.20 26.24
CA ALA A 322 32.77 -1.19 26.98
C ALA A 322 33.81 -1.92 26.11
N GLY A 323 33.90 -1.56 24.82
CA GLY A 323 34.84 -2.13 23.86
C GLY A 323 34.24 -2.28 22.45
N LYS A 324 35.00 -2.85 21.53
CA LYS A 324 34.55 -3.24 20.18
C LYS A 324 34.90 -4.71 19.91
N ILE A 325 34.00 -5.44 19.25
CA ILE A 325 34.27 -6.77 18.71
C ILE A 325 34.41 -6.60 17.20
N ASN A 326 35.64 -6.67 16.69
CA ASN A 326 36.00 -6.39 15.29
C ASN A 326 35.51 -4.99 14.83
N ASN A 327 36.01 -4.53 13.68
CA ASN A 327 35.95 -3.10 13.32
C ASN A 327 34.55 -2.44 13.28
N ASP A 328 33.45 -3.20 13.31
CA ASP A 328 32.10 -2.65 13.09
C ASP A 328 31.08 -2.85 14.22
N THR A 329 31.33 -3.63 15.29
CA THR A 329 30.32 -3.85 16.34
C THR A 329 30.77 -3.39 17.73
N ALA A 330 30.12 -2.33 18.23
CA ALA A 330 30.38 -1.76 19.55
C ALA A 330 29.72 -2.60 20.66
N ILE A 331 30.47 -2.91 21.71
CA ILE A 331 29.92 -3.41 22.97
C ILE A 331 29.65 -2.22 23.87
N VAL A 332 28.47 -2.19 24.47
CA VAL A 332 28.02 -1.12 25.34
C VAL A 332 27.40 -1.67 26.62
N THR A 333 27.48 -0.89 27.69
CA THR A 333 26.67 -1.10 28.91
C THR A 333 25.60 -0.03 29.02
N ILE A 334 24.50 -0.38 29.68
CA ILE A 334 23.39 0.54 29.92
C ILE A 334 23.64 1.26 31.25
N ARG A 335 23.48 2.59 31.29
CA ARG A 335 23.68 3.37 32.51
C ARG A 335 22.66 3.02 33.59
N LYS A 336 23.05 3.20 34.85
CA LYS A 336 22.16 3.07 36.00
C LYS A 336 21.02 4.09 35.89
N GLY A 337 19.78 3.66 36.15
CA GLY A 337 18.59 4.51 36.09
C GLY A 337 18.01 4.71 34.70
N ALA A 338 18.57 4.09 33.66
CA ALA A 338 17.98 4.15 32.31
C ALA A 338 16.69 3.32 32.24
N ASN A 339 15.72 3.82 31.49
CA ASN A 339 14.45 3.13 31.24
C ASN A 339 14.53 2.48 29.87
N TYR A 340 14.18 1.20 29.78
CA TYR A 340 14.19 0.48 28.51
C TYR A 340 13.10 -0.58 28.42
N MET A 341 12.74 -0.90 27.18
CA MET A 341 11.95 -2.07 26.85
C MET A 341 12.88 -3.24 26.53
N TYR A 342 12.48 -4.45 26.86
CA TYR A 342 13.25 -5.64 26.49
C TYR A 342 12.36 -6.84 26.21
N TRP A 343 12.92 -7.78 25.45
CA TRP A 343 12.34 -9.06 25.10
C TRP A 343 13.36 -10.14 25.42
N GLU A 344 12.93 -11.18 26.11
CA GLU A 344 13.80 -12.33 26.39
C GLU A 344 13.84 -13.25 25.18
N HIS A 345 15.00 -13.83 24.86
CA HIS A 345 15.10 -14.74 23.71
C HIS A 345 14.28 -16.01 23.89
N SER A 346 14.01 -16.39 25.13
CA SER A 346 13.11 -17.49 25.49
C SER A 346 11.65 -17.19 25.12
N HIS A 347 11.21 -15.92 25.23
CA HIS A 347 9.84 -15.47 24.98
C HIS A 347 9.84 -14.06 24.36
N GLN A 348 9.93 -13.97 23.04
CA GLN A 348 9.96 -12.68 22.31
C GLN A 348 8.57 -12.04 22.10
N LYS A 349 7.49 -12.70 22.51
CA LYS A 349 6.11 -12.21 22.28
C LYS A 349 5.67 -11.16 23.30
N ASP A 350 6.28 -11.14 24.48
CA ASP A 350 5.90 -10.23 25.57
C ASP A 350 6.89 -9.07 25.64
N THR A 351 6.35 -7.84 25.63
CA THR A 351 7.16 -6.62 25.79
C THR A 351 7.32 -6.33 27.28
N LEU A 352 8.53 -6.51 27.81
CA LEU A 352 8.86 -6.25 29.21
C LEU A 352 9.48 -4.86 29.37
N TYR A 353 9.32 -4.25 30.55
CA TYR A 353 9.74 -2.89 30.81
C TYR A 353 10.64 -2.82 32.05
N CYS A 354 11.84 -2.29 31.87
CA CYS A 354 12.71 -1.90 32.98
C CYS A 354 12.51 -0.40 33.26
N LYS A 355 11.90 -0.08 34.40
CA LYS A 355 11.62 1.31 34.83
C LYS A 355 12.83 2.06 35.40
N SER A 356 13.90 1.34 35.75
CA SER A 356 15.14 1.92 36.26
C SER A 356 16.19 0.83 36.28
N ASN A 357 17.17 0.94 35.38
CA ASN A 357 18.21 -0.06 35.26
C ASN A 357 19.11 -0.08 36.50
N ALA A 358 19.20 -1.22 37.18
CA ALA A 358 20.16 -1.44 38.26
C ALA A 358 21.46 -2.09 37.77
N ASP A 359 21.40 -2.81 36.64
CA ASP A 359 22.48 -3.61 36.10
C ASP A 359 23.35 -2.80 35.12
N THR A 360 24.57 -2.49 35.55
CA THR A 360 25.55 -1.72 34.76
C THR A 360 26.73 -2.58 34.28
N LEU A 361 26.70 -3.89 34.57
CA LEU A 361 27.80 -4.80 34.28
C LEU A 361 27.54 -5.63 33.01
N SER A 362 26.27 -5.92 32.71
CA SER A 362 25.91 -6.66 31.50
C SER A 362 26.38 -5.94 30.24
N LEU A 363 27.05 -6.69 29.38
CA LEU A 363 27.58 -6.23 28.10
C LEU A 363 26.56 -6.51 27.00
N TYR A 364 26.26 -5.49 26.21
CA TYR A 364 25.35 -5.61 25.08
C TYR A 364 26.08 -5.27 23.79
N LYS A 365 25.79 -6.03 22.74
CA LYS A 365 26.16 -5.66 21.38
C LYS A 365 25.18 -4.60 20.88
N LEU A 366 25.69 -3.45 20.44
CA LEU A 366 24.88 -2.47 19.69
C LEU A 366 24.55 -3.07 18.32
N PHE A 367 23.29 -3.43 18.13
CA PHE A 367 22.86 -4.19 16.95
C PHE A 367 22.49 -3.25 15.79
N TYR A 368 21.60 -2.28 16.03
CA TYR A 368 21.34 -1.19 15.10
C TYR A 368 20.77 0.05 15.81
N VAL A 369 20.81 1.19 15.13
CA VAL A 369 20.31 2.47 15.62
C VAL A 369 19.27 3.00 14.64
N ILE A 370 18.04 3.21 15.13
CA ILE A 370 17.01 3.88 14.35
C ILE A 370 16.96 5.33 14.81
N ARG A 371 17.20 6.25 13.88
CA ARG A 371 17.15 7.68 14.16
C ARG A 371 15.71 8.11 14.39
N LYS A 372 15.52 9.08 15.29
CA LYS A 372 14.25 9.78 15.46
C LYS A 372 13.84 10.46 14.14
N ALA A 373 12.59 10.32 13.75
CA ALA A 373 12.00 11.00 12.60
C ALA A 373 12.17 12.53 12.77
N LYS A 374 12.52 13.22 11.67
CA LYS A 374 12.94 14.64 11.59
C LYS A 374 14.42 14.96 11.91
N ALA A 375 15.29 13.98 12.13
CA ALA A 375 16.73 14.23 12.13
C ALA A 375 17.21 14.65 10.71
N THR A 376 17.24 15.95 10.44
CA THR A 376 17.58 16.53 9.12
C THR A 376 19.08 16.59 8.85
N LEU A 377 19.89 16.37 9.89
CA LEU A 377 21.34 16.39 9.80
C LEU A 377 21.87 14.97 9.57
N PRO A 378 22.71 14.74 8.54
CA PRO A 378 23.48 13.51 8.47
C PRO A 378 24.41 13.50 9.69
N MET A 379 24.19 12.57 10.61
CA MET A 379 25.26 12.21 11.53
C MET A 379 26.33 11.54 10.66
N GLN A 380 27.51 12.14 10.56
CA GLN A 380 28.70 11.36 10.34
C GLN A 380 28.69 10.31 11.46
N LEU A 381 28.69 9.02 11.10
CA LEU A 381 29.29 8.05 12.01
C LEU A 381 30.67 8.65 12.30
N GLN A 382 30.92 9.04 13.54
CA GLN A 382 32.24 9.50 13.92
C GLN A 382 33.21 8.34 13.62
N ASP A 383 33.84 8.42 12.45
CA ASP A 383 35.16 7.86 12.24
C ASP A 383 36.04 8.54 13.28
N GLY A 384 36.25 7.86 14.40
CA GLY A 384 37.17 8.32 15.44
C GLY A 384 36.56 8.32 16.82
N SER A 385 37.07 7.39 17.64
CA SER A 385 37.10 7.43 19.11
C SER A 385 35.77 7.63 19.83
N LEU A 386 35.22 6.50 20.31
CA LEU A 386 34.75 6.43 21.69
C LEU A 386 35.96 6.41 22.62
#